data_AF-A0A941VSY4-F1
#
_entry.id   AF-A0A941VSY4-F1
#
_cell.length_a   1.000
_cell.length_b   1.000
_cell.length_c   1.000
_cell.angle_alpha   90.00
_cell.angle_beta   90.00
_cell.angle_gamma   90.00
#
_symmetry.space_group_name_H-M   'P 1'
#
loop_
_entity.id
_entity.type
_entity.pdbx_description
1 polymer ?
#
loop_
_entity_poly.entity_id
_entity_poly.type
_entity_poly.pdbx_seq_one_letter_code
_entity_poly.pdbx_strand_id
1 'polypeptide(L)'
;MRARQLIEADLTWTGERFESGVQVEITPEGRIGEVGRIDGRVTHRLAGQALLPGFVNAHSHAFQIGMRGPGERFPVGGGSFRTWLAGMHTLADRCGPE
;
A
#
# COMPACT_ATOMS: atom_id res chain seq x y z
N MET A 1 -20.29 2.25 -15.52
CA MET A 1 -19.63 3.26 -14.67
C MET A 1 -19.87 2.90 -13.21
N ARG A 2 -18.89 3.11 -12.32
CA ARG A 2 -19.09 2.91 -10.89
C ARG A 2 -20.01 4.00 -10.35
N ALA A 3 -20.81 3.71 -9.34
CA ALA A 3 -21.57 4.75 -8.64
C ALA A 3 -20.63 5.55 -7.72
N ARG A 4 -21.02 6.81 -7.44
CA ARG A 4 -20.46 7.61 -6.34
C ARG A 4 -20.45 6.80 -5.04
N GLN A 5 -19.35 6.86 -4.30
CA GLN A 5 -19.26 6.26 -2.97
C GLN A 5 -19.02 7.31 -1.91
N LEU A 6 -19.60 7.10 -0.74
CA LEU A 6 -19.35 7.89 0.46
C LEU A 6 -18.84 6.93 1.53
N ILE A 7 -17.54 7.01 1.80
CA ILE A 7 -16.85 6.12 2.73
C ILE A 7 -16.75 6.83 4.08
N GLU A 8 -17.10 6.15 5.16
CA GLU A 8 -16.88 6.64 6.52
C GLU A 8 -16.19 5.56 7.34
N ALA A 9 -15.09 5.92 8.00
CA ALA A 9 -14.44 5.11 9.02
C ALA A 9 -14.77 5.65 10.41
N ASP A 10 -14.48 4.88 11.47
CA ASP A 10 -14.66 5.38 12.84
C ASP A 10 -13.73 6.57 13.11
N LEU A 11 -12.56 6.56 12.49
CA LEU A 11 -11.58 7.65 12.52
C LEU A 11 -11.03 7.91 11.12
N THR A 12 -10.91 9.17 10.72
CA THR A 12 -10.23 9.59 9.49
C THR A 12 -9.12 10.57 9.85
N TRP A 13 -7.90 10.34 9.34
CA TRP A 13 -6.79 11.26 9.49
C TRP A 13 -6.99 12.50 8.60
N THR A 14 -7.07 13.69 9.19
CA THR A 14 -7.31 14.95 8.48
C THR A 14 -6.04 15.68 8.04
N GLY A 15 -4.87 15.13 8.38
CA GLY A 15 -3.58 15.81 8.22
C GLY A 15 -2.98 16.28 9.54
N GLU A 16 -3.82 16.49 10.56
CA GLU A 16 -3.40 16.96 11.89
C GLU A 16 -3.74 15.97 13.01
N ARG A 17 -4.94 15.36 12.94
CA ARG A 17 -5.45 14.43 13.95
C ARG A 17 -6.41 13.42 13.33
N PHE A 18 -6.78 12.42 14.12
CA PHE A 18 -7.91 11.55 13.79
C PHE A 18 -9.23 12.18 14.23
N GLU A 19 -10.22 12.15 13.34
CA GLU A 19 -11.56 12.67 13.61
C GLU A 19 -12.63 11.68 13.20
N SER A 20 -13.68 11.56 14.01
CA SER A 20 -14.86 10.76 13.70
C SER A 20 -15.87 11.52 12.85
N GLY A 21 -16.66 10.80 12.05
CA GLY A 21 -17.74 11.40 11.25
C GLY A 21 -17.25 12.22 10.06
N VAL A 22 -16.02 11.97 9.61
CA VAL A 22 -15.44 12.53 8.37
C VAL A 22 -15.59 11.49 7.28
N GLN A 23 -16.32 11.85 6.22
CA GLN A 23 -16.50 11.03 5.04
C GLN A 23 -15.49 11.40 3.94
N VAL A 24 -15.20 10.42 3.09
CA VAL A 24 -14.44 10.58 1.85
C VAL A 24 -15.35 10.19 0.69
N GLU A 25 -15.60 11.13 -0.19
CA GLU A 25 -16.32 10.87 -1.44
C GLU A 25 -15.34 10.29 -2.48
N ILE A 26 -15.75 9.18 -3.09
CA ILE A 26 -15.09 8.62 -4.28
C ILE A 26 -15.99 8.81 -5.49
N THR A 27 -15.49 9.52 -6.50
CA THR A 27 -16.22 9.77 -7.74
C THR A 27 -16.35 8.47 -8.57
N PRO A 28 -17.28 8.42 -9.54
CA PRO A 28 -17.38 7.30 -10.49
C PRO A 28 -16.07 6.90 -11.20
N GLU A 29 -15.15 7.85 -11.35
CA GLU A 29 -13.81 7.70 -11.96
C GLU A 29 -12.76 7.15 -10.97
N GLY A 30 -13.11 6.97 -9.70
CA GLY A 30 -12.20 6.48 -8.67
C GLY A 30 -11.27 7.54 -8.10
N ARG A 31 -11.63 8.83 -8.19
CA ARG A 31 -10.89 9.93 -7.56
C ARG A 31 -11.56 10.34 -6.26
N ILE A 32 -10.78 10.95 -5.36
CA ILE A 32 -11.33 11.64 -4.20
C ILE A 32 -11.98 12.94 -4.71
N GLY A 33 -13.27 13.13 -4.43
CA GLY A 33 -14.00 14.36 -4.75
C GLY A 33 -13.94 15.34 -3.59
N GLU A 34 -14.74 15.07 -2.56
CA GLU A 34 -14.80 15.83 -1.32
C GLU A 34 -14.35 14.99 -0.10
N VAL A 35 -13.79 15.67 0.91
CA VAL A 35 -13.47 15.10 2.22
C VAL A 35 -13.98 16.03 3.31
N GLY A 36 -14.80 15.51 4.23
CA GLY A 36 -15.39 16.33 5.29
C GLY A 36 -16.67 15.72 5.85
N ARG A 37 -17.50 16.55 6.47
CA ARG A 37 -18.88 16.17 6.83
C ARG A 37 -19.76 16.39 5.61
N ILE A 38 -20.08 15.31 4.90
CA ILE A 38 -20.77 15.36 3.61
C ILE A 38 -22.19 14.83 3.80
N ASP A 39 -23.17 15.60 3.34
CA ASP A 39 -24.56 15.17 3.33
C ASP A 39 -24.77 14.01 2.36
N GLY A 40 -25.43 12.95 2.85
CA GLY A 40 -25.79 11.80 2.05
C GLY A 40 -25.71 10.49 2.81
N ARG A 41 -26.21 9.43 2.18
CA ARG A 41 -26.12 8.08 2.75
C ARG A 41 -24.70 7.56 2.58
N VAL A 42 -24.02 7.26 3.69
CA VAL A 42 -22.77 6.49 3.71
C VAL A 42 -23.02 5.17 2.97
N THR A 43 -22.25 4.95 1.90
CA THR A 43 -22.37 3.74 1.09
C THR A 43 -21.39 2.66 1.55
N HIS A 44 -20.30 3.03 2.22
CA HIS A 44 -19.31 2.10 2.76
C HIS A 44 -18.91 2.53 4.17
N ARG A 45 -19.30 1.75 5.18
CA ARG A 45 -18.89 1.95 6.58
C ARG A 45 -17.72 1.03 6.93
N LEU A 46 -16.63 1.62 7.42
CA LEU A 46 -15.42 0.94 7.87
C LEU A 46 -15.40 0.93 9.41
N ALA A 47 -16.29 0.14 10.02
CA ALA A 47 -16.42 0.05 11.47
C ALA A 47 -15.18 -0.62 12.10
N GLY A 48 -14.70 -0.06 13.21
CA GLY A 48 -13.48 -0.49 13.90
C GLY A 48 -12.17 -0.14 13.17
N GLN A 49 -12.24 0.71 12.13
CA GLN A 49 -11.09 1.06 11.30
C GLN A 49 -10.79 2.56 11.35
N ALA A 50 -9.51 2.89 11.18
CA ALA A 50 -9.06 4.24 10.90
C ALA A 50 -8.65 4.35 9.42
N LEU A 51 -9.06 5.44 8.76
CA LEU A 51 -8.71 5.76 7.38
C LEU A 51 -7.59 6.80 7.35
N LEU A 52 -6.56 6.55 6.55
CA LEU A 52 -5.44 7.48 6.34
C LEU A 52 -5.01 7.46 4.86
N PRO A 53 -4.27 8.49 4.40
CA PRO A 53 -3.62 8.44 3.10
C PRO A 53 -2.74 7.20 2.95
N GLY A 54 -2.81 6.56 1.79
CA GLY A 54 -1.94 5.42 1.48
C GLY A 54 -0.47 5.85 1.42
N PHE A 55 0.41 5.05 2.03
CA PHE A 55 1.85 5.29 1.94
C PHE A 55 2.36 5.03 0.52
N VAL A 56 3.16 5.96 0.00
CA VAL A 56 3.80 5.81 -1.30
C VAL A 56 5.05 4.97 -1.15
N ASN A 57 5.11 3.84 -1.85
CA ASN A 57 6.36 3.12 -2.05
C ASN A 57 7.13 3.77 -3.22
N ALA A 58 8.12 4.61 -2.89
CA ALA A 58 8.88 5.38 -3.87
C ALA A 58 9.99 4.59 -4.57
N HIS A 59 10.33 3.38 -4.11
CA HIS A 59 11.43 2.61 -4.66
C HIS A 59 11.22 1.10 -4.49
N SER A 60 11.22 0.37 -5.60
CA SER A 60 11.01 -1.08 -5.60
C SER A 60 11.77 -1.77 -6.73
N HIS A 61 12.29 -2.95 -6.43
CA HIS A 61 12.72 -3.94 -7.42
C HIS A 61 11.83 -5.17 -7.29
N ALA A 62 10.78 -5.24 -8.11
CA ALA A 62 9.70 -6.22 -7.93
C ALA A 62 10.20 -7.68 -7.91
N PHE A 63 11.07 -8.07 -8.85
CA PHE A 63 11.57 -9.45 -8.95
C PHE A 63 12.34 -9.90 -7.69
N GLN A 64 12.96 -8.97 -6.96
CA GLN A 64 13.75 -9.28 -5.77
C GLN A 64 12.89 -9.81 -4.60
N ILE A 65 11.55 -9.75 -4.70
CA ILE A 65 10.68 -10.43 -3.74
C ILE A 65 10.93 -11.94 -3.68
N GLY A 66 11.37 -12.56 -4.79
CA GLY A 66 11.75 -13.97 -4.84
C GLY A 66 12.97 -14.30 -3.98
N MET A 67 13.70 -13.29 -3.53
CA MET A 67 14.86 -13.38 -2.65
C MET A 67 14.57 -13.04 -1.19
N ARG A 68 13.30 -12.77 -0.82
CA ARG A 68 12.90 -12.51 0.57
C ARG A 68 13.22 -13.71 1.46
N GLY A 69 14.31 -13.62 2.22
CA GLY A 69 14.81 -14.70 3.08
C GLY A 69 16.04 -15.43 2.51
N PRO A 70 16.00 -16.02 1.29
CA PRO A 70 17.16 -16.69 0.69
C PRO A 70 18.44 -15.85 0.61
N GLY A 71 18.32 -14.52 0.51
CA GLY A 71 19.48 -13.61 0.56
C GLY A 71 20.29 -13.67 1.85
N GLU A 72 19.73 -14.22 2.93
CA GLU A 72 20.35 -14.35 4.25
C GLU A 72 21.05 -15.71 4.48
N ARG A 73 21.09 -16.57 3.45
CA ARG A 73 21.71 -17.91 3.55
C ARG A 73 23.13 -17.90 2.98
N PHE A 74 24.10 -17.99 3.89
CA PHE A 74 25.52 -18.09 3.56
C PHE A 74 26.27 -18.83 4.68
N PRO A 75 27.45 -19.41 4.40
CA PRO A 75 28.31 -19.96 5.45
C PRO A 75 28.64 -18.92 6.52
N VAL A 76 28.94 -19.37 7.74
CA VAL A 76 29.35 -18.50 8.85
C VAL A 76 30.54 -17.63 8.41
N GLY A 77 30.40 -16.31 8.53
CA GLY A 77 31.42 -15.34 8.11
C GLY A 77 31.50 -15.07 6.60
N GLY A 78 30.65 -15.70 5.78
CA GLY A 78 30.67 -15.59 4.31
C GLY A 78 29.72 -14.56 3.70
N GLY A 79 28.87 -13.91 4.50
CA GLY A 79 27.89 -12.94 4.02
C GLY A 79 28.50 -11.59 3.66
N SER A 80 28.22 -11.10 2.44
CA SER A 80 28.53 -9.75 2.00
C SER A 80 27.51 -9.23 0.98
N PHE A 81 27.53 -7.93 0.70
CA PHE A 81 26.72 -7.38 -0.40
C PHE A 81 27.03 -8.06 -1.75
N ARG A 82 28.29 -8.44 -2.00
CA ARG A 82 28.69 -9.09 -3.25
C ARG A 82 28.10 -10.50 -3.39
N THR A 83 28.04 -11.27 -2.29
CA THR A 83 27.45 -12.61 -2.31
C THR A 83 25.93 -12.53 -2.48
N TRP A 84 25.28 -11.53 -1.87
CA TRP A 84 23.87 -11.23 -2.12
C TRP A 84 23.63 -10.82 -3.59
N LEU A 85 24.49 -9.95 -4.14
CA LEU A 85 24.39 -9.47 -5.51
C LEU A 85 24.49 -10.62 -6.52
N ALA A 86 25.37 -11.60 -6.29
CA ALA A 86 25.48 -12.80 -7.12
C ALA A 86 24.20 -13.65 -7.10
N GLY A 87 23.57 -13.81 -5.93
CA GLY A 87 22.26 -14.46 -5.81
C GLY A 87 21.15 -13.69 -6.54
N MET A 88 21.18 -12.36 -6.46
CA MET A 88 20.26 -11.47 -7.18
C MET A 88 20.40 -11.61 -8.69
N HIS A 89 21.62 -11.64 -9.22
CA HIS A 89 21.85 -11.92 -10.64
C HIS A 89 21.32 -13.30 -11.06
N THR A 90 21.55 -14.33 -10.24
CA THR A 90 21.01 -15.67 -10.51
C THR A 90 19.48 -15.69 -10.58
N LEU A 91 18.82 -14.92 -9.71
CA LEU A 91 17.36 -14.76 -9.75
C LEU A 91 16.92 -13.97 -10.98
N ALA A 92 17.61 -12.88 -11.31
CA ALA A 92 17.31 -12.04 -12.46
C ALA A 92 17.39 -12.84 -13.78
N ASP A 93 18.40 -13.71 -13.94
CA ASP A 93 18.58 -14.54 -15.13
C ASP A 93 17.47 -15.58 -15.34
N ARG A 94 16.71 -15.91 -14.28
CA ARG A 94 15.61 -16.87 -14.30
C ARG A 94 14.24 -16.22 -14.35
N CYS A 95 14.18 -14.90 -14.20
CA CYS A 95 12.92 -14.17 -14.21
C CYS A 95 12.49 -13.92 -15.65
N GLY A 96 11.48 -14.67 -16.11
CA GLY A 96 10.80 -14.41 -17.37
C GLY A 96 9.77 -13.28 -17.25
N PRO A 97 9.14 -12.89 -18.36
CA PRO A 97 8.04 -11.92 -18.38
C PRO A 97 6.71 -12.46 -17.81
N GLU A 98 6.59 -13.79 -17.65
CA GLU A 98 5.45 -14.47 -17.00
C GLU A 98 5.45 -14.34 -15.46
#